data_AF-A0A2E9FKZ1-F1
#
_entry.id   AF-A0A2E9FKZ1-F1
#
_cell.length_a   1.000
_cell.length_b   1.000
_cell.length_c   1.000
_cell.angle_alpha   90.00
_cell.angle_beta   90.00
_cell.angle_gamma   90.00
#
_symmetry.space_group_name_H-M   'P 1'
#
loop_
_entity.id
_entity.type
_entity.pdbx_description
1 polymer ?
#
loop_
_entity_poly.entity_id
_entity_poly.type
_entity_poly.pdbx_seq_one_letter_code
_entity_poly.pdbx_strand_id
1 'polypeptide(L)'
;MVSAMAIGLIFSPLDAFHFQFTLPFEGIIKISGLGIYVIGYLFILASMLANEFAEMTVNIQDDRGQKVIDTGVYAYVRHPMYTGFIFFILGTNLWLGTYLSFGISVIALIVGLHFRIRIEEKTLINELDGYQDYLKKVKFKVIPYII
;
A
#
# COMPACT_ATOMS: atom_id res chain seq x y z
N MET A 1 5.32 4.27 -4.36
CA MET A 1 4.97 2.88 -3.97
C MET A 1 5.83 1.89 -4.72
N VAL A 2 5.78 1.85 -6.05
CA VAL A 2 6.74 1.09 -6.89
C VAL A 2 8.19 1.46 -6.55
N SER A 3 8.47 2.75 -6.32
CA SER A 3 9.76 3.23 -5.84
C SER A 3 10.21 2.62 -4.51
N ALA A 4 9.34 2.51 -3.51
CA ALA A 4 9.69 1.94 -2.20
C ALA A 4 10.02 0.44 -2.30
N MET A 5 9.28 -0.29 -3.14
CA MET A 5 9.56 -1.70 -3.42
C MET A 5 10.85 -1.88 -4.21
N ALA A 6 11.09 -1.07 -5.25
CA ALA A 6 12.32 -1.10 -6.03
C ALA A 6 13.55 -0.79 -5.16
N ILE A 7 13.45 0.19 -4.26
CA ILE A 7 14.50 0.52 -3.30
C ILE A 7 14.81 -0.70 -2.42
N GLY A 8 13.80 -1.35 -1.83
CA GLY A 8 14.01 -2.55 -1.03
C GLY A 8 14.68 -3.70 -1.80
N LEU A 9 14.21 -3.96 -3.03
CA LEU A 9 14.74 -5.04 -3.89
C LEU A 9 16.14 -4.75 -4.45
N ILE A 10 16.54 -3.49 -4.58
CA ILE A 10 17.88 -3.11 -5.04
C ILE A 10 18.86 -3.08 -3.86
N PHE A 11 18.46 -2.49 -2.73
CA PHE A 11 19.33 -2.37 -1.56
C PHE A 11 19.53 -3.71 -0.83
N SER A 12 18.57 -4.63 -0.90
CA SER A 12 18.70 -5.97 -0.32
C SER A 12 19.92 -6.75 -0.84
N PRO A 13 20.09 -6.99 -2.16
CA PRO A 13 21.26 -7.69 -2.67
C PRO A 13 22.54 -6.88 -2.53
N LEU A 14 22.48 -5.54 -2.65
CA LEU A 14 23.65 -4.69 -2.41
C LEU A 14 24.17 -4.81 -0.98
N ASP A 15 23.26 -4.82 0.00
CA ASP A 15 23.63 -5.01 1.40
C ASP A 15 24.09 -6.44 1.66
N ALA A 16 23.36 -7.45 1.18
CA ALA A 16 23.69 -8.85 1.43
C ALA A 16 25.04 -9.29 0.81
N PHE A 17 25.38 -8.80 -0.39
CA PHE A 17 26.55 -9.27 -1.14
C PHE A 17 27.72 -8.29 -1.18
N HIS A 18 27.51 -6.98 -1.01
CA HIS A 18 28.58 -5.98 -1.12
C HIS A 18 28.85 -5.25 0.19
N PHE A 19 27.85 -4.60 0.78
CA PHE A 19 28.08 -3.74 1.95
C PHE A 19 28.17 -4.53 3.27
N GLN A 20 27.38 -5.61 3.39
CA GLN A 20 27.27 -6.46 4.58
C GLN A 20 27.02 -5.68 5.87
N PHE A 21 26.26 -4.57 5.79
CA PHE A 21 25.95 -3.77 6.96
C PHE A 21 24.94 -4.47 7.88
N THR A 22 24.00 -5.22 7.29
CA THR A 22 23.04 -6.01 8.05
C THR A 22 22.84 -7.41 7.49
N LEU A 23 22.44 -8.34 8.35
CA LEU A 23 22.17 -9.72 7.97
C LEU A 23 20.79 -9.84 7.26
N PRO A 24 20.64 -10.80 6.33
CA PRO A 24 19.34 -11.17 5.80
C PRO A 24 18.44 -11.75 6.89
N PHE A 25 17.13 -11.64 6.71
CA PHE A 25 16.17 -12.31 7.59
C PHE A 25 16.18 -13.82 7.35
N GLU A 26 16.15 -14.59 8.44
CA GLU A 26 16.18 -16.05 8.41
C GLU A 26 15.10 -16.69 9.28
N GLY A 27 14.93 -18.00 9.12
CA GLY A 27 14.03 -18.82 9.94
C GLY A 27 12.58 -18.34 9.94
N ILE A 28 12.00 -18.19 11.13
CA ILE A 28 10.59 -17.87 11.30
C ILE A 28 10.22 -16.48 10.77
N ILE A 29 11.14 -15.51 10.81
CA ILE A 29 10.89 -14.13 10.33
C ILE A 29 10.76 -14.12 8.81
N LYS A 30 11.59 -14.90 8.12
CA LYS A 30 11.51 -15.07 6.67
C LYS A 30 10.21 -15.72 6.23
N ILE A 31 9.78 -16.78 6.93
CA ILE A 31 8.54 -17.51 6.65
C ILE A 31 7.31 -16.64 6.95
N SER A 32 7.32 -15.90 8.04
CA SER A 32 6.24 -14.96 8.35
C SER A 32 6.18 -13.83 7.32
N GLY A 33 7.33 -13.37 6.81
CA GLY A 33 7.41 -12.42 5.69
C GLY A 33 6.67 -12.89 4.45
N LEU A 34 6.83 -14.16 4.06
CA LEU A 34 6.08 -14.76 2.96
C LEU A 34 4.57 -14.78 3.24
N GLY A 35 4.15 -15.13 4.46
CA GLY A 35 2.73 -15.08 4.85
C GLY A 35 2.14 -13.68 4.75
N ILE A 36 2.87 -12.67 5.26
CA ILE A 36 2.47 -11.26 5.20
C ILE A 36 2.40 -10.77 3.75
N TYR A 37 3.34 -11.18 2.91
CA TYR A 37 3.34 -10.89 1.47
C TYR A 37 2.06 -11.40 0.79
N VAL A 38 1.71 -12.67 1.03
CA VAL A 38 0.50 -13.29 0.44
C VAL A 38 -0.75 -12.55 0.91
N ILE A 39 -0.85 -12.25 2.21
CA ILE A 39 -1.98 -11.48 2.75
C ILE A 39 -2.08 -10.12 2.05
N GLY A 40 -0.98 -9.39 1.94
CA GLY A 40 -0.95 -8.09 1.26
C GLY A 40 -1.41 -8.18 -0.19
N TYR A 41 -0.94 -9.19 -0.91
CA TYR A 41 -1.36 -9.43 -2.30
C TYR A 41 -2.86 -9.74 -2.41
N LEU A 42 -3.40 -10.57 -1.53
CA LEU A 42 -4.85 -10.87 -1.49
C LEU A 42 -5.68 -9.60 -1.20
N PHE A 43 -5.22 -8.70 -0.33
CA PHE A 43 -5.88 -7.42 -0.09
C PHE A 43 -5.87 -6.50 -1.32
N ILE A 44 -4.78 -6.48 -2.09
CA ILE A 44 -4.72 -5.73 -3.35
C ILE A 44 -5.76 -6.29 -4.33
N LEU A 45 -5.80 -7.61 -4.52
CA LEU A 45 -6.78 -8.25 -5.40
C LEU A 45 -8.22 -8.00 -4.94
N ALA A 46 -8.51 -8.15 -3.65
CA ALA A 46 -9.83 -7.86 -3.09
C ALA A 46 -10.25 -6.41 -3.31
N SER A 47 -9.31 -5.46 -3.22
CA SER A 47 -9.58 -4.05 -3.49
C SER A 47 -9.87 -3.79 -4.97
N MET A 48 -9.12 -4.42 -5.88
CA MET A 48 -9.35 -4.32 -7.33
C MET A 48 -10.68 -4.98 -7.74
N LEU A 49 -11.07 -6.08 -7.11
CA LEU A 49 -12.35 -6.74 -7.36
C LEU A 49 -13.53 -5.95 -6.81
N ALA A 50 -13.35 -5.23 -5.71
CA ALA A 50 -14.40 -4.42 -5.10
C ALA A 50 -14.63 -3.08 -5.81
N ASN A 51 -13.64 -2.57 -6.54
CA ASN A 51 -13.71 -1.26 -7.19
C ASN A 51 -13.31 -1.35 -8.67
N GLU A 52 -14.31 -1.22 -9.55
CA GLU A 52 -14.15 -1.26 -11.01
C GLU A 52 -13.39 -0.05 -11.60
N PHE A 53 -13.22 1.01 -10.80
CA PHE A 53 -12.45 2.21 -11.13
C PHE A 53 -11.07 2.22 -10.45
N ALA A 54 -10.67 1.12 -9.81
CA ALA A 54 -9.37 1.03 -9.15
C ALA A 54 -8.22 1.15 -10.18
N GLU A 55 -7.51 2.27 -10.13
CA GLU A 55 -6.37 2.55 -11.02
C GLU A 55 -5.12 2.91 -10.22
N MET A 56 -3.94 2.65 -10.80
CA MET A 56 -2.66 2.99 -10.19
C MET A 56 -2.30 4.48 -10.32
N THR A 57 -3.08 5.25 -11.05
CA THR A 57 -2.92 6.68 -11.29
C THR A 57 -4.04 7.44 -10.59
N VAL A 58 -3.71 8.60 -10.01
CA VAL A 58 -4.72 9.50 -9.47
C VAL A 58 -5.34 10.21 -10.67
N ASN A 59 -6.38 9.63 -11.23
CA ASN A 59 -7.14 10.18 -12.34
C ASN A 59 -8.62 9.88 -12.11
N ILE A 60 -9.48 10.84 -12.46
CA ILE A 60 -10.92 10.61 -12.45
C ILE A 60 -11.31 10.17 -13.86
N GLN A 61 -11.99 9.04 -13.91
CA GLN A 61 -12.48 8.42 -15.14
C GLN A 61 -13.88 8.93 -15.44
N ASP A 62 -14.00 10.25 -15.68
CA ASP A 62 -15.26 10.92 -16.01
C ASP A 62 -15.90 10.31 -17.27
N ASP A 63 -15.07 9.93 -18.23
CA ASP A 63 -15.43 9.22 -19.46
C ASP A 63 -16.09 7.86 -19.20
N ARG A 64 -15.80 7.23 -18.06
CA ARG A 64 -16.43 5.99 -17.59
C ARG A 64 -17.55 6.22 -16.56
N GLY A 65 -17.86 7.48 -16.25
CA GLY A 65 -18.88 7.85 -15.27
C GLY A 65 -18.54 7.36 -13.87
N GLN A 66 -17.29 7.58 -13.44
CA GLN A 66 -16.80 7.14 -12.14
C GLN A 66 -17.72 7.57 -10.99
N LYS A 67 -18.02 6.63 -10.09
CA LYS A 67 -18.80 6.86 -8.87
C LYS A 67 -18.02 6.42 -7.65
N VAL A 68 -18.39 7.00 -6.50
CA VAL A 68 -17.85 6.56 -5.22
C VAL A 68 -18.32 5.15 -4.92
N ILE A 69 -17.37 4.24 -4.73
CA ILE A 69 -17.62 2.88 -4.27
C ILE A 69 -17.48 2.85 -2.74
N ASP A 70 -18.58 2.54 -2.05
CA ASP A 70 -18.62 2.49 -0.58
C ASP A 70 -19.03 1.11 -0.03
N THR A 71 -18.92 0.07 -0.86
CA THR A 71 -19.29 -1.31 -0.55
C THR A 71 -18.07 -2.22 -0.37
N GLY A 72 -18.28 -3.41 0.21
CA GLY A 72 -17.21 -4.37 0.46
C GLY A 72 -16.10 -3.81 1.36
N VAL A 73 -14.84 -3.98 0.96
CA VAL A 73 -13.68 -3.48 1.73
C VAL A 73 -13.65 -1.95 1.85
N TYR A 74 -14.23 -1.24 0.86
CA TYR A 74 -14.35 0.22 0.88
C TYR A 74 -15.40 0.73 1.88
N ALA A 75 -16.26 -0.13 2.43
CA ALA A 75 -17.17 0.26 3.52
C ALA A 75 -16.45 0.48 4.86
N TYR A 76 -15.24 -0.09 5.01
CA TYR A 76 -14.48 -0.07 6.27
C TYR A 76 -13.30 0.90 6.23
N VAL A 77 -12.64 1.01 5.08
CA VAL A 77 -11.42 1.79 4.89
C VAL A 77 -11.45 2.46 3.52
N ARG A 78 -11.00 3.71 3.41
CA ARG A 78 -11.05 4.46 2.15
C ARG A 78 -10.03 3.99 1.11
N HIS A 79 -8.86 3.53 1.57
CA HIS A 79 -7.76 3.09 0.71
C HIS A 79 -7.30 1.66 1.02
N PRO A 80 -8.17 0.65 0.85
CA PRO A 80 -7.86 -0.75 1.20
C PRO A 80 -6.70 -1.32 0.36
N MET A 81 -6.53 -0.81 -0.87
CA MET A 81 -5.39 -1.20 -1.71
C MET A 81 -4.06 -0.76 -1.11
N TYR A 82 -4.00 0.41 -0.46
CA TYR A 82 -2.80 0.86 0.25
C TYR A 82 -2.49 0.00 1.46
N THR A 83 -3.50 -0.53 2.15
CA THR A 83 -3.32 -1.55 3.19
C THR A 83 -2.63 -2.79 2.64
N GLY A 84 -3.11 -3.27 1.49
CA GLY A 84 -2.52 -4.40 0.78
C GLY A 84 -1.06 -4.14 0.39
N PHE A 85 -0.76 -2.96 -0.15
CA PHE A 85 0.61 -2.59 -0.50
C PHE A 85 1.56 -2.45 0.71
N ILE A 86 1.06 -2.02 1.88
CA ILE A 86 1.85 -2.01 3.12
C ILE A 86 2.30 -3.43 3.43
N PHE A 87 1.37 -4.36 3.54
CA PHE A 87 1.71 -5.76 3.83
C PHE A 87 2.56 -6.38 2.73
N PHE A 88 2.28 -6.10 1.46
CA PHE A 88 3.04 -6.59 0.33
C PHE A 88 4.52 -6.16 0.38
N ILE A 89 4.79 -4.87 0.62
CA ILE A 89 6.16 -4.32 0.66
C ILE A 89 6.91 -4.78 1.91
N LEU A 90 6.25 -4.78 3.08
CA LEU A 90 6.85 -5.27 4.32
C LEU A 90 7.14 -6.76 4.25
N GLY A 91 6.19 -7.56 3.78
CA GLY A 91 6.34 -9.00 3.58
C GLY A 91 7.46 -9.34 2.61
N THR A 92 7.57 -8.61 1.49
CA THR A 92 8.68 -8.78 0.52
C THR A 92 10.03 -8.54 1.18
N ASN A 93 10.18 -7.46 1.97
CA ASN A 93 11.44 -7.15 2.63
C ASN A 93 11.77 -8.14 3.78
N LEU A 94 10.79 -8.65 4.50
CA LEU A 94 11.03 -9.69 5.50
C LEU A 94 11.37 -11.04 4.86
N TRP A 95 10.81 -11.33 3.69
CA TRP A 95 11.04 -12.59 2.99
C TRP A 95 12.37 -12.63 2.24
N LEU A 96 12.74 -11.54 1.58
CA LEU A 96 13.90 -11.49 0.67
C LEU A 96 14.98 -10.49 1.10
N GLY A 97 14.68 -9.59 2.04
CA GLY A 97 15.50 -8.44 2.38
C GLY A 97 16.44 -8.62 3.56
N THR A 98 17.11 -7.52 3.89
CA THR A 98 17.95 -7.33 5.09
C THR A 98 17.31 -6.31 6.02
N TYR A 99 17.81 -6.18 7.25
CA TYR A 99 17.31 -5.15 8.17
C TYR A 99 17.44 -3.74 7.61
N LEU A 100 18.53 -3.46 6.87
CA LEU A 100 18.75 -2.18 6.21
C LEU A 100 17.71 -1.93 5.11
N SER A 101 17.51 -2.90 4.21
CA SER A 101 16.54 -2.75 3.11
C SER A 101 15.11 -2.59 3.64
N PHE A 102 14.78 -3.30 4.73
CA PHE A 102 13.50 -3.17 5.43
C PHE A 102 13.32 -1.76 6.00
N GLY A 103 14.32 -1.24 6.73
CA GLY A 103 14.25 0.12 7.31
C GLY A 103 14.06 1.20 6.25
N ILE A 104 14.84 1.16 5.17
CA ILE A 104 14.71 2.11 4.06
C ILE A 104 13.33 1.99 3.40
N SER A 105 12.86 0.77 3.15
CA SER A 105 11.54 0.53 2.54
C SER A 105 10.40 1.05 3.39
N VAL A 106 10.45 0.87 4.72
CA VAL A 106 9.46 1.40 5.67
C VAL A 106 9.41 2.92 5.59
N ILE A 107 10.55 3.60 5.62
CA ILE A 107 10.62 5.07 5.54
C ILE A 107 10.05 5.55 4.21
N ALA A 108 10.50 4.96 3.09
CA ALA A 108 10.01 5.31 1.75
C ALA A 108 8.50 5.07 1.60
N LEU A 109 7.98 4.01 2.23
CA LEU A 109 6.57 3.69 2.23
C LEU A 109 5.75 4.71 3.02
N ILE A 110 6.16 5.07 4.24
CA ILE A 110 5.46 6.06 5.07
C ILE A 110 5.39 7.40 4.34
N VAL A 111 6.54 7.89 3.86
CA VAL A 111 6.62 9.17 3.14
C VAL A 111 5.79 9.11 1.86
N GLY A 112 5.98 8.08 1.05
CA GLY A 112 5.30 7.93 -0.24
C GLY A 112 3.78 7.83 -0.11
N LEU A 113 3.27 7.02 0.82
CA LEU A 113 1.83 6.89 1.06
C LEU A 113 1.23 8.18 1.61
N HIS A 114 1.92 8.85 2.52
CA HIS A 114 1.43 10.09 3.12
C HIS A 114 1.15 11.18 2.08
N PHE A 115 2.09 11.42 1.17
CA PHE A 115 1.90 12.38 0.09
C PHE A 115 0.84 11.91 -0.92
N ARG A 116 0.87 10.63 -1.28
CA ARG A 116 -0.02 10.08 -2.29
C ARG A 116 -1.49 10.11 -1.86
N ILE A 117 -1.79 9.66 -0.65
CA ILE A 117 -3.15 9.71 -0.08
C ILE A 117 -3.65 11.15 0.00
N ARG A 118 -2.79 12.11 0.36
CA ARG A 118 -3.19 13.52 0.42
C ARG A 118 -3.53 14.10 -0.94
N ILE A 119 -2.73 13.81 -1.97
CA ILE A 119 -3.00 14.26 -3.33
C ILE A 119 -4.31 13.64 -3.82
N GLU A 120 -4.45 12.33 -3.66
CA GLU A 120 -5.63 11.58 -4.09
C GLU A 120 -6.91 12.03 -3.38
N GLU A 121 -6.92 12.10 -2.04
CA GLU A 121 -8.09 12.59 -1.31
C GLU A 121 -8.43 14.04 -1.69
N LYS A 122 -7.43 14.90 -1.95
CA LYS A 122 -7.68 16.28 -2.39
C LYS A 122 -8.34 16.30 -3.78
N THR A 123 -7.86 15.50 -4.72
CA THR A 123 -8.45 15.38 -6.06
C THR A 123 -9.88 14.84 -5.95
N LEU A 124 -10.10 13.74 -5.23
CA LEU A 124 -11.43 13.12 -5.07
C LEU A 124 -12.43 14.05 -4.38
N ILE A 125 -12.01 14.84 -3.39
CA ILE A 125 -12.89 15.83 -2.73
C ILE A 125 -13.35 16.94 -3.68
N ASN A 126 -12.48 17.36 -4.60
CA ASN A 126 -12.74 18.50 -5.47
C ASN A 126 -13.49 18.13 -6.74
N GLU A 127 -13.27 16.91 -7.23
CA GLU A 127 -13.67 16.53 -8.58
C GLU A 127 -14.62 15.31 -8.61
N LEU A 128 -14.73 14.51 -7.54
CA LEU A 128 -15.64 13.36 -7.48
C LEU A 128 -16.87 13.65 -6.61
N ASP A 129 -18.03 13.75 -7.26
CA ASP A 129 -19.32 13.97 -6.57
C ASP A 129 -19.63 12.86 -5.55
N GLY A 130 -20.08 13.26 -4.37
CA GLY A 130 -20.44 12.35 -3.27
C GLY A 130 -19.27 11.88 -2.40
N TYR A 131 -18.01 12.18 -2.77
CA TYR A 131 -16.85 11.74 -1.99
C TYR A 131 -16.79 12.41 -0.60
N GLN A 132 -17.27 13.65 -0.48
CA GLN A 132 -17.37 14.33 0.82
C GLN A 132 -18.33 13.63 1.78
N ASP A 133 -19.41 13.03 1.29
CA ASP A 133 -20.34 12.27 2.14
C ASP A 133 -19.77 10.91 2.51
N TYR A 134 -19.04 10.29 1.58
CA TYR A 134 -18.28 9.08 1.85
C TYR A 134 -17.22 9.27 2.96
N LEU A 135 -16.53 10.42 2.98
CA LEU A 135 -15.58 10.77 4.06
C LEU A 135 -16.26 10.82 5.45
N LYS A 136 -17.53 11.20 5.52
CA LYS A 136 -18.31 11.21 6.78
C LYS A 136 -18.69 9.79 7.21
N LYS A 137 -18.97 8.90 6.25
CA LYS A 137 -19.35 7.50 6.48
C LYS A 137 -18.15 6.65 6.89
N VAL A 138 -17.04 6.73 6.17
CA VAL A 138 -15.85 5.90 6.35
C VAL A 138 -14.71 6.74 6.89
N LYS A 139 -14.41 6.60 8.19
CA LYS A 139 -13.44 7.45 8.91
C LYS A 139 -11.98 7.03 8.72
N PHE A 140 -11.71 5.76 8.45
CA PHE A 140 -10.35 5.21 8.40
C PHE A 140 -9.73 5.32 7.01
N LYS A 141 -8.47 5.79 6.94
CA LYS A 141 -7.74 5.95 5.67
C LYS A 141 -7.23 4.65 5.12
N VAL A 142 -6.40 3.93 5.88
CA VAL A 142 -5.64 2.77 5.39
C VAL A 142 -5.73 1.59 6.35
N ILE A 143 -5.67 1.80 7.66
CA ILE A 143 -5.76 0.70 8.63
C ILE A 143 -7.00 0.97 9.49
N PRO A 144 -7.91 -0.01 9.66
CA PRO A 144 -9.02 0.13 10.58
C PRO A 144 -8.52 0.56 11.96
N TYR A 145 -9.22 1.47 12.62
CA TYR A 145 -8.86 1.99 13.96
C TYR A 145 -7.61 2.88 14.03
N ILE A 146 -6.97 3.20 12.90
CA ILE A 146 -5.92 4.22 12.81
C ILE A 146 -6.44 5.37 11.93
N ILE A 147 -6.54 6.58 12.51
CA ILE A 147 -7.10 7.78 11.88
C ILE A 147 -6.08 8.42 10.93
#